data_AF-A0A967HLV0-F1
#
_entry.id   AF-A0A967HLV0-F1
#
_cell.length_a   1.000
_cell.length_b   1.000
_cell.length_c   1.000
_cell.angle_alpha   90.00
_cell.angle_beta   90.00
_cell.angle_gamma   90.00
#
_symmetry.space_group_name_H-M   'P 1'
#
loop_
_entity.id
_entity.type
_entity.pdbx_description
1 polymer ?
#
loop_
_entity_poly.entity_id
_entity_poly.type
_entity_poly.pdbx_seq_one_letter_code
_entity_poly.pdbx_strand_id
1 'polypeptide(L)'
;MHTRTLTTAFLATVLVVTPALGQNLVGRVVDAESEQPLEGVRVVLLDGERNEFGGTFTDDAGRFVLAVPRSGEWLLSATLIG
;
A
#
# COMPACT_ATOMS: atom_id res chain seq x y z
N MET A 1 33.60 22.49 -51.60
CA MET A 1 32.20 22.28 -51.16
C MET A 1 32.16 20.99 -50.33
N HIS A 2 32.11 21.08 -49.00
CA HIS A 2 31.94 19.92 -48.12
C HIS A 2 30.76 20.16 -47.20
N THR A 3 29.61 19.58 -47.54
CA THR A 3 28.39 19.64 -46.73
C THR A 3 28.53 18.63 -45.59
N ARG A 4 28.67 19.11 -44.35
CA ARG A 4 28.71 18.26 -43.16
C ARG A 4 27.29 18.09 -42.64
N THR A 5 26.70 16.93 -42.89
CA THR A 5 25.40 16.56 -42.36
C THR A 5 25.56 16.25 -40.87
N LEU A 6 24.98 17.08 -40.00
CA LEU A 6 24.91 16.84 -38.56
C LEU A 6 23.67 15.99 -38.29
N THR A 7 23.87 14.72 -37.99
CA THR A 7 22.81 13.80 -37.58
C THR A 7 22.44 14.10 -36.13
N THR A 8 21.34 14.80 -35.90
CA THR A 8 20.79 14.99 -34.55
C THR A 8 20.18 13.68 -34.06
N ALA A 9 20.79 13.06 -33.05
CA ALA A 9 20.20 11.92 -32.36
C ALA A 9 19.19 12.44 -31.32
N PHE A 10 17.93 12.02 -31.45
CA PHE A 10 16.87 12.31 -30.48
C PHE A 10 16.80 11.15 -29.48
N LEU A 11 17.30 11.34 -28.26
CA LEU A 11 17.23 10.33 -27.20
C LEU A 11 15.84 10.43 -26.55
N ALA A 12 14.94 9.53 -26.93
CA ALA A 12 13.63 9.41 -26.29
C ALA A 12 13.78 8.68 -24.94
N THR A 13 13.60 9.39 -23.83
CA THR A 13 13.50 8.78 -22.50
C THR A 13 12.15 8.10 -22.38
N VAL A 14 12.10 6.77 -22.39
CA VAL A 14 10.88 6.02 -22.11
C VAL A 14 10.71 5.93 -20.59
N LEU A 15 9.64 6.54 -20.06
CA LEU A 15 9.23 6.34 -18.67
C LEU A 15 8.56 4.96 -18.56
N VAL A 16 9.29 3.97 -18.05
CA VAL A 16 8.72 2.66 -17.76
C VAL A 16 7.98 2.76 -16.42
N VAL A 17 6.66 2.77 -16.46
CA VAL A 17 5.83 2.63 -15.25
C VAL A 17 5.80 1.15 -14.90
N THR A 18 6.59 0.73 -13.92
CA THR A 18 6.50 -0.63 -13.39
C THR A 18 5.18 -0.78 -12.62
N PRO A 19 4.31 -1.75 -12.97
CA PRO A 19 3.17 -2.05 -12.14
C PRO A 19 3.71 -2.54 -10.79
N ALA A 20 3.42 -1.77 -9.74
CA ALA A 20 3.54 -2.26 -8.38
C ALA A 20 2.63 -3.50 -8.28
N LEU A 21 3.21 -4.68 -8.02
CA LEU A 21 2.42 -5.86 -7.66
C LEU A 21 1.81 -5.60 -6.29
N GLY A 22 0.73 -4.82 -6.27
CA GLY A 22 -0.03 -4.52 -5.08
C GLY A 22 -0.60 -5.81 -4.52
N GLN A 23 -0.20 -6.18 -3.31
CA GLN A 23 -0.77 -7.30 -2.58
C GLN A 23 -1.91 -6.78 -1.70
N ASN A 24 -2.94 -7.58 -1.49
CA ASN A 24 -3.98 -7.23 -0.52
C ASN A 24 -3.69 -7.95 0.79
N LEU A 25 -3.57 -7.18 1.87
CA LEU A 25 -3.58 -7.69 3.24
C LEU A 25 -5.03 -7.73 3.71
N VAL A 26 -5.55 -8.94 3.88
CA VAL A 26 -6.93 -9.19 4.32
C VAL A 26 -6.88 -9.79 5.72
N GLY A 27 -7.73 -9.30 6.62
CA GLY A 27 -7.81 -9.81 7.98
C GLY A 27 -9.15 -9.51 8.64
N ARG A 28 -9.27 -9.94 9.89
CA ARG A 28 -10.43 -9.68 10.75
C ARG A 28 -9.96 -9.36 12.16
N VAL A 29 -10.56 -8.35 12.78
CA VAL A 29 -10.35 -7.99 14.19
C VAL A 29 -11.50 -8.54 15.01
N VAL A 30 -11.15 -9.20 16.11
CA VAL A 30 -12.11 -9.77 17.07
C VAL A 30 -11.73 -9.37 18.48
N ASP A 31 -12.73 -9.30 19.35
CA ASP A 31 -12.53 -9.23 20.78
C ASP A 31 -11.87 -10.52 21.28
N ALA A 32 -10.89 -10.40 22.17
CA ALA A 32 -10.04 -11.52 22.56
C ALA A 32 -10.74 -12.51 23.51
N GLU A 33 -11.76 -12.08 24.24
CA GLU A 33 -12.47 -12.92 25.20
C GLU A 33 -13.74 -13.51 24.59
N SER A 34 -14.55 -12.67 23.93
CA SER A 34 -15.85 -13.06 23.38
C SER A 34 -15.77 -13.59 21.94
N GLU A 35 -14.62 -13.45 21.26
CA GLU A 35 -14.41 -13.77 19.85
C GLU A 35 -15.35 -13.02 18.87
N GLN A 36 -16.08 -12.03 19.37
CA GLN A 36 -17.02 -11.23 18.57
C GLN A 36 -16.26 -10.29 17.63
N PRO A 37 -16.76 -10.08 16.41
CA PRO A 37 -16.14 -9.13 15.49
C PRO A 37 -16.19 -7.70 16.05
N LEU A 38 -15.11 -6.95 15.84
CA LEU A 38 -15.05 -5.55 16.23
C LEU A 38 -15.17 -4.65 15.00
N GLU A 39 -16.30 -3.96 14.88
CA GLU A 39 -16.55 -2.92 13.87
C GLU A 39 -15.83 -1.61 14.25
N GLY A 40 -15.42 -0.82 13.25
CA GLY A 40 -14.90 0.52 13.48
C GLY A 40 -13.49 0.58 14.07
N VAL A 41 -12.76 -0.54 14.11
CA VAL A 41 -11.34 -0.54 14.48
C VAL A 41 -10.54 0.10 13.37
N ARG A 42 -9.74 1.14 13.69
CA ARG A 42 -8.84 1.76 12.74
C ARG A 42 -7.62 0.85 12.54
N VAL A 43 -7.47 0.31 11.34
CA VAL A 43 -6.34 -0.53 10.95
C VAL A 43 -5.46 0.25 9.98
N VAL A 44 -4.17 0.40 10.33
CA VAL A 44 -3.20 1.16 9.54
C VAL A 44 -1.98 0.33 9.20
N LEU A 45 -1.51 0.51 7.97
CA LEU A 45 -0.24 -0.02 7.47
C LEU A 45 0.83 1.06 7.63
N LEU A 46 1.90 0.74 8.35
CA LEU A 46 3.03 1.62 8.60
C LEU A 46 4.29 1.08 7.94
N ASP A 47 5.12 1.97 7.40
CA ASP A 47 6.43 1.60 6.86
C ASP A 47 7.48 1.35 7.98
N GLY A 48 8.71 1.01 7.61
CA GLY A 48 9.80 0.75 8.55
C GLY A 48 10.21 1.95 9.41
N GLU A 49 9.86 3.17 8.98
CA GLU A 49 10.07 4.41 9.75
C GLU A 49 8.84 4.77 10.60
N ARG A 50 7.82 3.91 10.62
CA ARG A 50 6.53 4.07 11.30
C ARG A 50 5.66 5.20 10.72
N ASN A 51 5.90 5.62 9.49
CA ASN A 51 5.00 6.54 8.80
C ASN A 51 3.76 5.79 8.30
N GLU A 52 2.58 6.42 8.40
CA GLU A 52 1.35 5.84 7.87
C GLU A 52 1.39 5.84 6.34
N PHE A 53 1.31 4.65 5.75
CA PHE A 53 1.21 4.47 4.30
C PHE A 53 -0.27 4.48 3.85
N GLY A 54 -1.14 3.87 4.63
CA GLY A 54 -2.58 3.82 4.37
C GLY A 54 -3.34 3.15 5.51
N GLY A 55 -4.66 3.31 5.52
CA GLY A 55 -5.51 2.78 6.58
C GLY A 55 -6.96 2.59 6.15
N THR A 56 -7.69 1.79 6.92
CA THR A 56 -9.12 1.53 6.78
C THR A 56 -9.76 1.32 8.15
N PHE A 57 -11.08 1.29 8.19
CA PHE A 57 -11.84 0.80 9.34
C PHE A 57 -12.33 -0.63 9.08
N THR A 58 -12.50 -1.41 10.14
CA THR A 58 -13.17 -2.71 10.05
C THR A 58 -14.67 -2.57 9.84
N ASP A 59 -15.26 -3.50 9.07
CA ASP A 59 -16.71 -3.60 8.86
C ASP A 59 -17.45 -4.27 10.03
N ASP A 60 -18.76 -4.46 9.89
CA ASP A 60 -19.64 -5.12 10.87
C ASP A 60 -19.24 -6.58 11.20
N ALA A 61 -18.56 -7.25 10.26
CA ALA A 61 -17.98 -8.56 10.43
C ALA A 61 -16.52 -8.51 10.95
N GLY A 62 -16.03 -7.33 11.31
CA GLY A 62 -14.69 -7.06 11.81
C GLY A 62 -13.61 -7.15 10.72
N ARG A 63 -13.97 -7.25 9.44
CA ARG A 63 -13.03 -7.49 8.33
C ARG A 63 -12.39 -6.19 7.87
N PHE A 64 -11.15 -6.30 7.38
CA PHE A 64 -10.46 -5.21 6.71
C PHE A 64 -9.69 -5.70 5.48
N VAL A 65 -9.45 -4.79 4.54
CA VAL A 65 -8.58 -5.00 3.38
C VAL A 65 -7.69 -3.78 3.20
N LEU A 66 -6.38 -3.99 3.12
CA LEU A 66 -5.38 -2.95 2.86
C LEU A 66 -4.54 -3.31 1.63
N ALA A 67 -4.27 -2.33 0.78
CA ALA A 67 -3.34 -2.48 -0.33
C ALA A 67 -1.90 -2.29 0.17
N VAL A 68 -1.05 -3.27 -0.11
CA VAL A 68 0.39 -3.27 0.18
C VAL A 68 1.13 -3.08 -1.15
N PRO A 69 1.83 -1.95 -1.35
CA PRO A 69 2.33 -1.55 -2.67
C PRO A 69 3.51 -2.39 -3.16
N ARG A 70 4.23 -3.02 -2.23
CA ARG A 70 5.41 -3.84 -2.52
C ARG A 70 5.63 -4.85 -1.41
N SER A 71 6.23 -5.98 -1.76
CA SER A 71 6.75 -6.92 -0.78
C SER A 71 7.82 -6.26 0.10
N GLY A 72 7.88 -6.65 1.36
CA GLY A 72 8.79 -6.10 2.36
C GLY A 72 8.22 -6.21 3.76
N GLU A 73 8.95 -5.67 4.72
CA GLU A 73 8.47 -5.56 6.10
C GLU A 73 7.56 -4.35 6.25
N TRP A 74 6.42 -4.59 6.91
CA TRP A 74 5.41 -3.59 7.22
C TRP A 74 4.93 -3.82 8.64
N LEU A 75 4.59 -2.74 9.33
CA LEU A 75 3.95 -2.82 10.63
C LEU A 75 2.44 -2.62 10.44
N LEU A 76 1.65 -3.48 11.09
CA LEU A 76 0.21 -3.33 11.16
C LEU A 76 -0.15 -2.85 12.56
N SER A 77 -0.91 -1.76 12.64
CA SER A 77 -1.47 -1.26 13.89
C SER A 77 -2.99 -1.28 13.81
N ALA A 78 -3.63 -1.74 14.87
CA ALA A 78 -5.09 -1.76 15.00
C ALA A 78 -5.46 -1.04 16.31
N THR A 79 -6.22 0.03 16.19
CA THR A 79 -6.66 0.85 17.32
C THR A 79 -8.18 0.91 17.31
N LEU A 80 -8.82 0.39 18.35
CA LEU A 80 -10.24 0.62 18.59
C LEU A 80 -10.41 2.07 19.05
N ILE A 81 -11.11 2.88 18.25
CA ILE A 81 -11.43 4.27 18.62
C ILE A 81 -12.85 4.23 19.20
N GLY A 82 -12.95 4.44 20.51
CA GLY A 82 -14.19 4.49 21.29
C GLY A 82 -14.22 5.72 22.17
#